data_AF-A0A355CN42-F1
#
_entry.id   AF-A0A355CN42-F1
#
_cell.length_a   1.000
_cell.length_b   1.000
_cell.length_c   1.000
_cell.angle_alpha   90.00
_cell.angle_beta   90.00
_cell.angle_gamma   90.00
#
_symmetry.space_group_name_H-M   'P 1'
#
loop_
_entity.id
_entity.type
_entity.pdbx_description
1 polymer ?
#
loop_
_entity_poly.entity_id
_entity_poly.type
_entity_poly.pdbx_seq_one_letter_code
_entity_poly.pdbx_strand_id
1 'polypeptide(L)'
;MFDSDKYSSLLSQYQPRIIKNEDENEIFLEIVEKLLSRNNLTPEEDTVLELLVKLIEDFEEKSYQINASTPHSRLLHLMDARSLEPADLVEIMDTIEIVTQIINNQLEITKKQAEALGKFFHVNPSLFLCN
;
A
#
# COMPACT_ATOMS: atom_id res chain seq x y z
N MET A 1 -12.64 30.82 13.21
CA MET A 1 -14.08 30.52 13.05
C MET A 1 -14.17 29.56 11.90
N PHE A 2 -14.90 28.46 12.06
CA PHE A 2 -15.07 27.45 11.01
C PHE A 2 -16.07 27.96 9.96
N ASP A 3 -15.73 27.80 8.69
CA ASP A 3 -16.50 28.26 7.54
C ASP A 3 -17.07 27.05 6.78
N SER A 4 -18.37 26.80 6.97
CA SER A 4 -19.06 25.67 6.36
C SER A 4 -19.09 25.72 4.84
N ASP A 5 -19.09 26.90 4.22
CA ASP A 5 -19.12 27.03 2.76
C ASP A 5 -17.76 26.68 2.15
N LYS A 6 -16.68 27.09 2.82
CA LYS A 6 -15.32 26.64 2.46
C LYS A 6 -15.16 25.14 2.64
N TYR A 7 -15.61 24.59 3.76
CA TYR A 7 -15.56 23.14 3.98
C TYR A 7 -16.36 22.38 2.91
N SER A 8 -17.57 22.83 2.57
CA SER A 8 -18.38 22.23 1.50
C SER A 8 -17.70 22.27 0.14
N SER A 9 -16.95 23.34 -0.14
CA SER A 9 -16.16 23.48 -1.37
C SER A 9 -15.00 22.48 -1.40
N LEU A 10 -14.29 22.30 -0.29
CA LEU A 10 -13.21 21.31 -0.17
C LEU A 10 -13.73 19.88 -0.30
N LEU A 11 -14.89 19.56 0.29
CA LEU A 11 -15.54 18.26 0.12
C LEU A 11 -15.92 18.01 -1.35
N SER A 12 -16.41 19.04 -2.05
CA SER A 12 -16.74 18.92 -3.48
C SER A 12 -15.50 18.77 -4.36
N GLN A 13 -14.38 19.38 -3.96
CA GLN A 13 -13.10 19.30 -4.65
C GLN A 13 -12.45 17.92 -4.50
N TYR A 14 -12.28 17.45 -3.27
CA TYR A 14 -11.54 16.21 -2.99
C TYR A 14 -12.42 14.96 -2.99
N GLN A 15 -13.74 15.12 -2.87
CA GLN A 15 -14.73 14.05 -2.90
C GLN A 15 -14.34 12.86 -2.01
N PRO A 16 -14.04 13.10 -0.71
CA PRO A 16 -13.64 12.05 0.21
C PRO A 16 -14.75 11.01 0.32
N ARG A 17 -14.37 9.74 0.18
CA ARG A 17 -15.26 8.59 0.22
C ARG A 17 -14.50 7.37 0.74
N ILE A 18 -15.22 6.32 1.11
CA ILE A 18 -14.59 5.05 1.45
C ILE A 18 -13.76 4.56 0.27
N ILE A 19 -12.46 4.37 0.52
CA ILE A 19 -11.47 3.88 -0.44
C ILE A 19 -11.71 2.39 -0.66
N LYS A 20 -11.75 1.97 -1.92
CA LYS A 20 -12.07 0.57 -2.29
C LYS A 20 -10.91 -0.19 -2.94
N ASN A 21 -9.92 0.54 -3.46
CA ASN A 21 -8.79 -0.03 -4.19
C ASN A 21 -7.56 0.87 -4.04
N GLU A 22 -6.41 0.37 -4.50
CA GLU A 22 -5.13 1.05 -4.37
C GLU A 22 -5.08 2.37 -5.16
N ASP A 23 -5.65 2.42 -6.37
CA ASP A 23 -5.67 3.65 -7.18
C ASP A 23 -6.39 4.80 -6.44
N GLU A 24 -7.50 4.50 -5.74
CA GLU A 24 -8.20 5.47 -4.90
C GLU A 24 -7.37 5.85 -3.66
N ASN A 25 -6.61 4.92 -3.10
CA ASN A 25 -5.71 5.16 -1.97
C ASN A 25 -4.60 6.13 -2.37
N GLU A 26 -3.92 5.87 -3.49
CA GLU A 26 -2.85 6.72 -4.04
C GLU A 26 -3.33 8.15 -4.31
N ILE A 27 -4.52 8.31 -4.91
CA ILE A 27 -5.11 9.65 -5.15
C ILE A 27 -5.28 10.43 -3.84
N PHE A 28 -5.76 9.77 -2.78
CA PHE A 28 -5.96 10.44 -1.49
C PHE A 28 -4.64 10.69 -0.77
N LEU A 29 -3.67 9.78 -0.89
CA LEU A 29 -2.32 9.95 -0.37
C LEU A 29 -1.67 11.21 -0.98
N GLU A 30 -1.74 11.38 -2.29
CA GLU A 30 -1.22 12.58 -2.96
C GLU A 30 -1.87 13.88 -2.45
N ILE A 31 -3.18 13.86 -2.20
CA ILE A 31 -3.90 15.03 -1.68
C ILE A 31 -3.42 15.35 -0.27
N VAL A 32 -3.30 14.33 0.59
CA VAL A 32 -2.78 14.45 1.96
C VAL A 32 -1.36 15.03 1.94
N GLU A 33 -0.46 14.50 1.11
CA GLU A 33 0.90 15.01 0.95
C GLU A 33 0.93 16.48 0.51
N LYS A 34 0.11 16.83 -0.49
CA LYS A 34 -0.03 18.23 -0.95
C LYS A 34 -0.51 19.15 0.17
N LEU A 35 -1.45 18.71 1.01
CA LEU A 35 -1.92 19.48 2.17
C LEU A 35 -0.83 19.60 3.25
N LEU A 36 -0.18 18.50 3.62
CA LEU A 36 0.90 18.47 4.61
C LEU A 36 2.13 19.30 4.20
N SER A 37 2.38 19.45 2.89
CA SER A 37 3.46 20.30 2.38
C SER A 37 3.25 21.79 2.64
N ARG A 38 2.05 22.21 3.05
CA ARG A 38 1.69 23.62 3.28
C ARG A 38 1.83 23.97 4.76
N ASN A 39 2.57 25.03 5.06
CA ASN A 39 2.83 25.46 6.44
C ASN A 39 1.62 26.08 7.17
N ASN A 40 0.60 26.54 6.43
CA ASN A 40 -0.55 27.24 6.99
C ASN A 40 -1.85 26.66 6.40
N LEU A 41 -2.40 25.65 7.07
CA LEU A 41 -3.72 25.10 6.75
C LEU A 41 -4.81 25.93 7.43
N THR A 42 -5.93 26.13 6.74
CA THR A 42 -7.14 26.66 7.39
C THR A 42 -7.80 25.57 8.25
N PRO A 43 -8.66 25.93 9.23
CA PRO A 43 -9.38 24.94 10.03
C PRO A 43 -10.20 23.95 9.18
N GLU A 44 -10.71 24.39 8.04
CA GLU A 44 -11.47 23.53 7.11
C GLU A 44 -10.56 22.58 6.34
N GLU A 45 -9.37 23.03 5.93
CA GLU A 45 -8.37 22.17 5.28
C GLU A 45 -7.84 21.12 6.25
N ASP A 46 -7.61 21.50 7.51
CA ASP A 46 -7.20 20.60 8.59
C ASP A 46 -8.26 19.53 8.86
N THR A 47 -9.54 19.91 8.87
CA THR A 47 -10.66 18.97 9.04
C THR A 47 -10.78 17.99 7.87
N VAL A 48 -10.61 18.45 6.64
CA VAL A 48 -10.61 17.55 5.46
C VAL A 48 -9.38 16.64 5.47
N LEU A 49 -8.22 17.16 5.86
CA LEU A 49 -6.99 16.38 6.01
C LEU A 49 -7.19 15.24 7.01
N GLU A 50 -7.75 15.53 8.19
CA GLU A 50 -8.06 14.52 9.20
C GLU A 50 -9.00 13.43 8.65
N LEU A 51 -10.05 13.83 7.91
CA LEU A 51 -10.97 12.89 7.28
C LEU A 51 -10.28 11.99 6.24
N LEU A 52 -9.44 12.56 5.37
CA LEU A 52 -8.71 11.81 4.35
C LEU A 52 -7.72 10.83 4.99
N VAL A 53 -6.98 11.27 6.01
CA VAL A 53 -6.07 10.39 6.77
C VAL A 53 -6.85 9.22 7.37
N LYS A 54 -8.00 9.47 7.98
CA LYS A 54 -8.83 8.38 8.55
C LYS A 54 -9.34 7.39 7.51
N LEU A 55 -9.66 7.85 6.30
CA LEU A 55 -10.10 6.98 5.20
C LEU A 55 -8.95 6.12 4.66
N ILE A 56 -7.75 6.69 4.55
CA ILE A 56 -6.53 5.97 4.18
C ILE A 56 -6.21 4.94 5.25
N GLU A 57 -6.13 5.33 6.53
CA GLU A 57 -5.88 4.41 7.63
C GLU A 57 -6.87 3.24 7.66
N ASP A 58 -8.18 3.48 7.49
CA ASP A 58 -9.19 2.41 7.45
C ASP A 58 -9.01 1.45 6.27
N PHE A 59 -8.60 1.96 5.10
CA PHE A 59 -8.29 1.14 3.94
C PHE A 59 -7.00 0.36 4.14
N GLU A 60 -5.91 1.02 4.53
CA GLU A 60 -4.62 0.41 4.81
C GLU A 60 -4.73 -0.64 5.92
N GLU A 61 -5.52 -0.37 6.95
CA GLU A 61 -5.79 -1.32 8.01
C GLU A 61 -6.44 -2.59 7.44
N LYS A 62 -7.49 -2.47 6.63
CA LYS A 62 -8.16 -3.64 6.04
C LYS A 62 -7.31 -4.33 4.99
N SER A 63 -6.70 -3.58 4.09
CA SER A 63 -5.91 -4.09 2.97
C SER A 63 -4.59 -4.66 3.46
N TYR A 64 -3.85 -3.92 4.27
CA TYR A 64 -2.52 -4.33 4.76
C TYR A 64 -2.56 -5.17 6.05
N GLN A 65 -3.55 -5.07 6.96
CA GLN A 65 -3.64 -6.02 8.08
C GLN A 65 -4.12 -7.41 7.67
N ILE A 66 -5.03 -7.54 6.70
CA ILE A 66 -5.34 -8.86 6.09
C ILE A 66 -4.06 -9.46 5.48
N ASN A 67 -3.18 -8.59 4.97
CA ASN A 67 -1.89 -8.98 4.44
C ASN A 67 -0.79 -9.14 5.50
N ALA A 68 -0.93 -8.69 6.76
CA ALA A 68 0.18 -8.54 7.72
C ALA A 68 0.91 -9.84 8.16
N SER A 69 0.54 -11.00 7.64
CA SER A 69 1.40 -12.20 7.72
C SER A 69 1.25 -13.18 6.57
N THR A 70 0.77 -12.73 5.40
CA THR A 70 0.80 -13.58 4.22
C THR A 70 2.23 -13.70 3.67
N PRO A 71 2.59 -14.83 3.04
CA PRO A 71 3.83 -14.97 2.29
C PRO A 71 4.12 -13.83 1.33
N HIS A 72 3.06 -13.32 0.71
CA HIS A 72 3.09 -12.23 -0.26
C HIS A 72 3.50 -10.89 0.36
N SER A 73 2.91 -10.49 1.50
CA SER A 73 3.27 -9.22 2.13
C SER A 73 4.69 -9.22 2.69
N ARG A 74 5.14 -10.37 3.20
CA ARG A 74 6.52 -10.54 3.66
C ARG A 74 7.50 -10.41 2.49
N LEU A 75 7.13 -10.89 1.31
CA LEU A 75 7.91 -10.69 0.10
C LEU A 75 7.97 -9.21 -0.29
N LEU A 76 6.83 -8.52 -0.36
CA LEU A 76 6.77 -7.08 -0.65
C LEU A 76 7.63 -6.25 0.31
N HIS A 77 7.50 -6.50 1.61
CA HIS A 77 8.27 -5.79 2.64
C HIS A 77 9.78 -6.05 2.51
N LEU A 78 10.18 -7.26 2.12
CA LEU A 78 11.59 -7.59 1.86
C LEU A 78 12.12 -6.97 0.56
N MET A 79 11.27 -6.82 -0.46
CA MET A 79 11.61 -6.10 -1.70
C MET A 79 11.84 -4.62 -1.42
N ASP A 80 10.93 -3.98 -0.70
CA ASP A 80 11.00 -2.56 -0.34
C ASP A 80 12.25 -2.26 0.51
N ALA A 81 12.50 -3.06 1.54
CA ALA A 81 13.68 -2.94 2.41
C ALA A 81 15.02 -3.08 1.67
N ARG A 82 15.01 -3.66 0.46
CA ARG A 82 16.19 -3.83 -0.39
C ARG A 82 16.12 -3.00 -1.69
N SER A 83 15.09 -2.17 -1.86
CA SER A 83 14.82 -1.39 -3.09
C SER A 83 14.87 -2.26 -4.36
N LEU A 84 14.24 -3.44 -4.31
CA LEU A 84 14.19 -4.40 -5.40
C LEU A 84 12.94 -4.20 -6.25
N GLU A 85 13.10 -4.29 -7.57
CA GLU A 85 11.98 -4.28 -8.50
C GLU A 85 11.51 -5.71 -8.83
N PRO A 86 10.28 -5.88 -9.33
CA PRO A 86 9.79 -7.19 -9.80
C PRO A 86 10.73 -7.84 -10.83
N ALA A 87 11.43 -7.03 -11.63
CA ALA A 87 12.43 -7.49 -12.59
C ALA A 87 13.60 -8.25 -11.94
N ASP A 88 14.01 -7.86 -10.73
CA ASP A 88 15.12 -8.51 -10.01
C ASP A 88 14.74 -9.90 -9.49
N LEU A 89 13.45 -10.16 -9.30
CA LEU A 89 12.94 -11.46 -8.86
C LEU A 89 12.68 -12.43 -10.01
N VAL A 90 12.75 -11.99 -11.27
CA VAL A 90 12.54 -12.84 -12.45
C VAL A 90 13.56 -13.97 -12.50
N GLU A 91 14.82 -13.68 -12.17
CA GLU A 91 15.89 -14.68 -12.13
C GLU A 91 15.63 -15.78 -11.07
N ILE A 92 14.76 -15.51 -10.09
CA ILE A 92 14.47 -16.39 -8.96
C ILE A 92 13.13 -17.13 -9.17
N MET A 93 12.17 -16.49 -9.83
CA MET A 93 10.77 -16.94 -9.92
C MET A 93 10.33 -17.29 -11.36
N ASP A 94 11.29 -17.57 -12.23
CA ASP A 94 11.18 -17.94 -13.66
C ASP A 94 10.73 -16.80 -14.59
N THR A 95 9.59 -16.15 -14.34
CA THR A 95 9.03 -15.16 -15.26
C THR A 95 8.47 -13.94 -14.53
N ILE A 96 8.58 -12.77 -15.18
CA ILE A 96 8.01 -11.51 -14.69
C ILE A 96 6.50 -11.61 -14.46
N GLU A 97 5.80 -12.38 -15.31
CA GLU A 97 4.37 -12.58 -15.18
C GLU A 97 4.00 -13.33 -13.89
N ILE A 98 4.77 -14.35 -13.52
CA ILE A 98 4.61 -15.05 -12.23
C ILE A 98 4.94 -14.11 -11.07
N VAL A 99 6.02 -13.32 -11.16
CA VAL A 99 6.39 -12.35 -10.12
C VAL A 99 5.27 -11.33 -9.92
N THR A 100 4.76 -10.73 -10.99
CA THR A 100 3.68 -9.74 -10.93
C THR A 100 2.38 -10.34 -10.40
N GLN A 101 2.02 -11.57 -10.79
CA GLN A 101 0.85 -12.24 -10.24
C GLN A 101 1.01 -12.54 -8.75
N ILE A 102 2.20 -12.93 -8.29
CA ILE A 102 2.48 -13.12 -6.88
C ILE A 102 2.40 -11.78 -6.14
N ILE A 103 3.02 -10.71 -6.66
CA ILE A 103 2.98 -9.34 -6.11
C ILE A 103 1.57 -8.74 -6.11
N ASN A 104 0.69 -9.16 -7.00
CA ASN A 104 -0.71 -8.75 -7.00
C ASN A 104 -1.60 -9.70 -6.17
N ASN A 105 -1.01 -10.63 -5.42
CA ASN A 105 -1.69 -11.66 -4.62
C ASN A 105 -2.67 -12.53 -5.44
N GLN A 106 -2.39 -12.72 -6.72
CA GLN A 106 -3.17 -13.54 -7.66
C GLN A 106 -2.67 -14.98 -7.73
N LEU A 107 -1.44 -15.24 -7.29
CA LEU A 107 -0.80 -16.55 -7.34
C LEU A 107 -0.01 -16.82 -6.04
N GLU A 108 -0.12 -18.03 -5.52
CA GLU A 108 0.58 -18.44 -4.29
C GLU A 108 2.04 -18.83 -4.54
N ILE A 109 2.92 -18.52 -3.59
CA ILE A 109 4.34 -18.90 -3.66
C ILE A 109 4.47 -20.41 -3.46
N THR A 110 5.01 -21.10 -4.46
CA THR A 110 5.29 -22.53 -4.35
C THR A 110 6.48 -22.82 -3.45
N LYS A 111 6.59 -24.05 -2.92
CA LYS A 111 7.73 -24.46 -2.08
C LYS A 111 9.10 -24.25 -2.72
N LYS A 112 9.22 -24.49 -4.03
CA LYS A 112 10.49 -24.26 -4.75
C LYS A 112 10.85 -22.77 -4.79
N GLN A 113 9.88 -21.91 -5.04
CA GLN A 113 10.07 -20.46 -5.05
C GLN A 113 10.38 -19.94 -3.65
N ALA A 114 9.69 -20.44 -2.61
CA ALA A 114 9.96 -20.10 -1.22
C ALA A 114 11.41 -20.44 -0.81
N GLU A 115 11.93 -21.60 -1.23
CA GLU A 115 13.33 -21.97 -0.99
C GLU A 115 14.33 -21.06 -1.72
N ALA A 116 14.02 -20.67 -2.95
CA ALA A 116 14.84 -19.76 -3.74
C ALA A 116 14.86 -18.34 -3.14
N LEU A 117 13.68 -17.82 -2.78
CA LEU A 117 13.51 -16.55 -2.08
C LEU A 117 14.22 -16.55 -0.72
N GLY A 118 14.10 -17.63 0.05
CA GLY A 118 14.82 -17.78 1.32
C GLY A 118 16.34 -17.66 1.17
N LYS A 119 16.90 -18.27 0.12
CA LYS A 119 18.34 -18.14 -0.20
C LYS A 119 18.71 -16.71 -0.62
N PHE A 120 17.90 -16.08 -1.46
CA PHE A 120 18.17 -14.73 -1.96
C PHE A 120 18.08 -13.67 -0.86
N PHE A 121 17.02 -13.72 -0.05
CA PHE A 121 16.80 -12.81 1.08
C PHE A 121 17.58 -13.18 2.33
N HIS A 122 18.22 -14.36 2.36
CA HIS A 122 18.91 -14.91 3.53
C HIS A 122 17.98 -15.05 4.76
N VAL A 123 16.74 -15.47 4.51
CA VAL A 123 15.70 -15.67 5.53
C VAL A 123 15.16 -17.11 5.46
N ASN A 124 14.40 -17.51 6.47
CA ASN A 124 13.81 -18.85 6.50
C ASN A 124 12.74 -19.00 5.38
N PRO A 125 12.83 -20.03 4.50
CA PRO A 125 11.86 -20.27 3.43
C PRO A 125 10.41 -20.38 3.92
N SER A 126 10.19 -20.85 5.16
CA SER A 126 8.86 -20.97 5.76
C SER A 126 8.13 -19.63 5.90
N LEU A 127 8.83 -18.49 5.81
CA LEU A 127 8.21 -17.18 5.79
C LEU A 127 7.35 -16.95 4.53
N PHE A 128 7.70 -17.62 3.43
CA PHE A 128 7.00 -17.53 2.15
C PHE A 128 6.02 -18.68 1.92
N LEU A 129 5.67 -19.43 2.96
CA LEU A 129 4.68 -20.50 2.89
C LEU A 129 3.48 -20.14 3.76
N CYS A 130 2.27 -20.34 3.23
CA CYS A 130 1.06 -20.33 4.04
C CYS A 130 1.11 -21.59 4.92
N ASN A 131 1.14 -21.40 6.24
CA ASN A 131 0.97 -22.49 7.21
C ASN A 131 -0.51 -22.86 7.33
#